data_AF-A0A2V8JW93-F1
#
_entry.id   AF-A0A2V8JW93-F1
#
_cell.length_a   1.000
_cell.length_b   1.000
_cell.length_c   1.000
_cell.angle_alpha   90.00
_cell.angle_beta   90.00
_cell.angle_gamma   90.00
#
_symmetry.space_group_name_H-M   'P 1'
#
loop_
_entity.id
_entity.type
_entity.pdbx_description
1 polymer ?
#
loop_
_entity_poly.entity_id
_entity_poly.type
_entity_poly.pdbx_seq_one_letter_code
_entity_poly.pdbx_strand_id
1 'polypeptide(L)'
;MDLTCPQYYRNCGSMRELSQDTPSLFDPPPPATHSCAKDFVRWCCSFGADFRNSPDVANLRYWADKHKVQIKEHEEAEILEAARNAFLKRIEQLMRKSQPVSSIPS
;
A
#
# COMPACT_ATOMS: atom_id res chain seq x y z
N MET A 1 3.61 34.55 22.62
CA MET A 1 3.12 35.13 21.36
C MET A 1 3.50 34.17 20.26
N ASP A 2 2.48 33.73 19.52
CA ASP A 2 2.41 32.74 18.45
C ASP A 2 3.62 32.57 17.53
N LEU A 3 3.77 31.33 17.02
CA LEU A 3 3.78 31.07 15.58
C LEU A 3 3.31 29.63 15.32
N THR A 4 2.09 29.58 14.84
CA THR A 4 1.33 28.46 14.29
C THR A 4 2.18 27.63 13.31
N CYS A 5 2.19 26.31 13.48
CA CYS A 5 2.45 25.41 12.35
C CYS A 5 1.43 24.27 12.41
N PRO A 6 0.30 24.36 11.68
CA PRO A 6 -0.61 23.25 11.54
C PRO A 6 -0.01 22.31 10.49
N GLN A 7 0.95 21.48 10.90
CA GLN A 7 1.52 20.43 10.06
C GLN A 7 0.54 19.26 10.02
N TYR A 8 -0.44 19.39 9.12
CA TYR A 8 -1.00 18.33 8.27
C TYR A 8 -0.78 16.89 8.80
N TYR A 9 -1.60 16.47 9.75
CA TYR A 9 -1.74 15.06 10.05
C TYR A 9 -2.34 14.38 8.81
N ARG A 10 -1.51 13.67 8.05
CA ARG A 10 -1.99 12.77 7.01
C ARG A 10 -2.57 11.55 7.73
N ASN A 11 -3.77 11.71 8.28
CA ASN A 11 -4.74 10.62 8.35
C ASN A 11 -4.72 9.95 6.96
N CYS A 12 -4.79 8.61 6.86
CA CYS A 12 -4.80 7.88 5.58
C CYS A 12 -5.98 8.34 4.70
N GLY A 13 -5.81 9.53 4.13
CA GLY A 13 -6.84 10.40 3.63
C GLY A 13 -6.89 10.21 2.14
N SER A 14 -7.86 9.39 1.75
CA SER A 14 -8.53 9.36 0.46
C SER A 14 -7.95 10.34 -0.55
N MET A 15 -6.98 9.86 -1.34
CA MET A 15 -6.74 10.42 -2.66
C MET A 15 -7.32 9.41 -3.63
N ARG A 16 -8.53 9.72 -4.11
CA ARG A 16 -9.03 9.20 -5.38
C ARG A 16 -7.96 9.45 -6.43
N GLU A 17 -7.32 8.40 -6.90
CA GLU A 17 -7.05 8.15 -8.32
C GLU A 17 -6.29 6.83 -8.45
N LEU A 18 -6.67 6.06 -9.48
CA LEU A 18 -6.30 4.67 -9.76
C LEU A 18 -7.04 3.60 -8.93
N SER A 19 -8.34 3.45 -9.16
CA SER A 19 -8.99 2.14 -9.12
C SER A 19 -10.03 2.07 -10.24
N GLN A 20 -9.67 1.42 -11.35
CA GLN A 20 -10.65 0.86 -12.29
C GLN A 20 -11.09 -0.50 -11.76
N ASP A 21 -11.70 -0.49 -10.58
CA ASP A 21 -12.53 -1.58 -10.07
C ASP A 21 -13.77 -0.87 -9.57
N THR A 22 -14.81 -0.85 -10.41
CA THR A 22 -16.06 -0.13 -10.16
C THR A 22 -16.69 -0.68 -8.87
N PRO A 23 -16.69 0.08 -7.76
CA PRO A 23 -17.35 -0.38 -6.54
C PRO A 23 -18.85 -0.46 -6.82
N SER A 24 -19.50 -1.55 -6.40
CA SER A 24 -20.96 -1.63 -6.44
C SER A 24 -21.54 -0.47 -5.63
N LEU A 25 -22.61 0.16 -6.12
CA LEU A 25 -23.23 1.34 -5.50
C LEU A 25 -23.75 1.07 -4.06
N PHE A 26 -23.80 -0.20 -3.66
CA PHE A 26 -24.23 -0.69 -2.35
C PHE A 26 -23.11 -1.29 -1.50
N ASP A 27 -21.86 -1.32 -1.98
CA ASP A 27 -20.76 -1.80 -1.16
C ASP A 27 -20.44 -0.78 -0.05
N PRO A 28 -20.25 -1.24 1.20
CA PRO A 28 -19.77 -0.36 2.26
C PRO A 28 -18.41 0.23 1.87
N PRO A 29 -18.11 1.48 2.29
CA PRO A 29 -16.84 2.10 1.96
C PRO A 29 -15.69 1.21 2.45
N PRO A 30 -14.64 1.00 1.63
CA PRO A 30 -13.53 0.16 2.04
C PRO A 30 -12.92 0.73 3.31
N PRO A 31 -12.56 -0.12 4.29
CA PRO A 31 -12.01 0.34 5.55
C PRO A 31 -10.73 1.14 5.30
N ALA A 32 -10.48 2.16 6.12
CA ALA A 32 -9.31 3.04 5.98
C ALA A 32 -7.98 2.26 5.96
N THR A 33 -7.95 1.10 6.63
CA THR A 33 -6.84 0.14 6.64
C THR A 33 -6.48 -0.37 5.25
N HIS A 34 -7.44 -0.47 4.33
CA HIS A 34 -7.21 -0.90 2.96
C HIS A 34 -6.43 0.14 2.13
N SER A 35 -6.63 1.44 2.40
CA SER A 35 -5.84 2.50 1.75
C SER A 35 -4.40 2.47 2.25
N CYS A 36 -4.20 2.39 3.57
CA CYS A 36 -2.85 2.33 4.14
C CYS A 36 -2.09 1.08 3.64
N ALA A 37 -2.76 -0.07 3.53
CA ALA A 37 -2.17 -1.30 2.99
C ALA A 37 -1.69 -1.16 1.54
N LYS A 38 -2.45 -0.48 0.67
CA LYS A 38 -2.04 -0.23 -0.73
C LYS A 38 -0.81 0.66 -0.82
N ASP A 39 -0.76 1.74 -0.04
CA ASP A 39 0.38 2.67 -0.03
C ASP A 39 1.63 2.00 0.55
N PHE A 40 1.46 1.20 1.61
CA PHE A 40 2.52 0.39 2.17
C PHE A 40 3.07 -0.61 1.14
N VAL A 41 2.21 -1.35 0.42
CA VAL A 41 2.64 -2.29 -0.64
C VAL A 41 3.36 -1.57 -1.78
N ARG A 42 2.89 -0.39 -2.18
CA ARG A 42 3.59 0.43 -3.19
C ARG A 42 5.00 0.79 -2.73
N TRP A 43 5.14 1.13 -1.46
CA TRP A 43 6.43 1.41 -0.86
C TRP A 43 7.32 0.16 -0.79
N CYS A 44 6.78 -1.01 -0.43
CA CYS A 44 7.50 -2.29 -0.48
C CYS A 44 8.02 -2.61 -1.89
N CYS A 45 7.21 -2.38 -2.93
CA CYS A 45 7.62 -2.62 -4.31
C CYS A 45 8.50 -1.52 -4.93
N SER A 46 8.92 -0.51 -4.16
CA SER A 46 9.75 0.59 -4.66
C SER A 46 11.26 0.29 -4.52
N PHE A 47 12.06 0.79 -5.46
CA PHE A 47 13.52 0.65 -5.40
C PHE A 47 14.10 1.43 -4.20
N GLY A 48 14.96 0.78 -3.42
CA GLY A 48 15.75 1.44 -2.39
C GLY A 48 16.67 0.52 -1.61
N ALA A 49 17.53 1.11 -0.80
CA ALA A 49 18.60 0.43 -0.06
C ALA A 49 18.13 -0.31 1.21
N ASP A 50 16.86 -0.16 1.60
CA ASP A 50 16.31 -0.71 2.85
C ASP A 50 15.49 -1.98 2.56
N PHE A 51 15.15 -2.74 3.61
CA PHE A 51 14.44 -4.03 3.66
C PHE A 51 13.04 -4.11 3.00
N ARG A 52 12.74 -3.37 1.93
CA ARG A 52 11.41 -3.13 1.36
C ARG A 52 10.74 -4.34 0.71
N ASN A 53 11.42 -5.48 0.59
CA ASN A 53 10.98 -6.57 -0.28
C ASN A 53 9.84 -7.45 0.28
N SER A 54 9.28 -7.10 1.44
CA SER A 54 8.17 -7.84 2.04
C SER A 54 7.21 -6.95 2.84
N PRO A 55 5.90 -7.28 2.85
CA PRO A 55 4.93 -6.65 3.74
C PRO A 55 4.93 -7.33 5.12
N ASP A 56 5.96 -7.09 5.92
CA ASP A 56 6.09 -7.58 7.31
C ASP A 56 5.98 -6.46 8.35
N VAL A 57 5.90 -6.85 9.63
CA VAL A 57 5.73 -5.94 10.77
C VAL A 57 6.86 -4.91 10.85
N ALA A 58 8.11 -5.31 10.63
CA ALA A 58 9.26 -4.40 10.74
C ALA A 58 9.21 -3.34 9.64
N ASN A 59 8.91 -3.75 8.42
CA ASN A 59 8.70 -2.85 7.30
C ASN A 59 7.51 -1.93 7.48
N LEU A 60 6.39 -2.43 8.02
CA LEU A 60 5.20 -1.63 8.27
C LEU A 60 5.49 -0.53 9.30
N ARG A 61 6.14 -0.88 10.41
CA ARG A 61 6.50 0.09 11.45
C ARG A 61 7.52 1.11 10.97
N TYR A 62 8.54 0.68 10.22
CA TYR A 62 9.51 1.58 9.62
C TYR A 62 8.86 2.53 8.60
N TRP A 63 8.00 2.00 7.73
CA TRP A 63 7.22 2.80 6.79
C TRP A 63 6.34 3.82 7.52
N ALA A 64 5.63 3.38 8.57
CA ALA A 64 4.75 4.22 9.36
C ALA A 64 5.51 5.36 10.06
N ASP A 65 6.64 5.07 10.71
CA ASP A 65 7.46 6.11 11.34
C ASP A 65 8.03 7.09 10.31
N LYS A 66 8.56 6.58 9.18
CA LYS A 66 9.12 7.40 8.11
C LYS A 66 8.08 8.34 7.48
N HIS A 67 6.85 7.89 7.34
CA HIS A 67 5.76 8.65 6.71
C HIS A 67 4.82 9.33 7.73
N LYS A 68 5.14 9.24 9.03
CA LYS A 68 4.34 9.78 10.13
C LYS A 68 2.88 9.31 10.11
N VAL A 69 2.68 8.05 9.75
CA VAL A 69 1.38 7.36 9.80
C VAL A 69 1.22 6.76 11.18
N GLN A 70 0.12 7.09 11.86
CA GLN A 70 -0.24 6.41 13.11
C GLN A 70 -1.05 5.16 12.77
N ILE A 71 -0.56 4.01 13.22
CA ILE A 71 -1.24 2.72 13.09
C ILE A 71 -1.52 2.25 14.52
N LYS A 72 -2.79 1.98 14.83
CA LYS A 72 -3.15 1.38 16.12
C LYS A 72 -2.82 -0.11 16.10
N GLU A 73 -2.60 -0.69 17.27
CA GLU A 73 -2.22 -2.10 17.39
C GLU A 73 -3.22 -3.06 16.71
N HIS A 74 -4.52 -2.80 16.81
CA HIS A 74 -5.54 -3.61 16.13
C HIS A 74 -5.55 -3.41 14.59
N GLU A 75 -5.17 -2.23 14.11
CA GLU A 75 -5.09 -1.93 12.67
C GLU A 75 -3.85 -2.58 12.03
N GLU A 76 -2.78 -2.80 12.81
CA GLU A 76 -1.54 -3.41 12.34
C GLU A 76 -1.79 -4.79 11.71
N ALA A 77 -2.57 -5.63 12.38
CA ALA A 77 -2.90 -6.97 11.89
C ALA A 77 -3.71 -6.92 10.58
N GLU A 78 -4.72 -6.05 10.51
CA GLU A 78 -5.58 -5.88 9.33
C GLU A 78 -4.80 -5.34 8.13
N ILE A 79 -3.94 -4.33 8.36
CA ILE A 79 -3.11 -3.73 7.31
C ILE A 79 -2.13 -4.77 6.78
N LEU A 80 -1.49 -5.57 7.65
CA LEU A 80 -0.56 -6.60 7.22
C LEU A 80 -1.24 -7.71 6.42
N GLU A 81 -2.44 -8.13 6.82
CA GLU A 81 -3.20 -9.12 6.06
C GLU A 81 -3.59 -8.62 4.66
N ALA A 82 -4.14 -7.41 4.58
CA ALA A 82 -4.47 -6.78 3.31
C ALA A 82 -3.23 -6.54 2.45
N ALA A 83 -2.12 -6.10 3.05
CA ALA A 83 -0.85 -5.85 2.37
C ALA A 83 -0.24 -7.13 1.78
N ARG A 84 -0.26 -8.25 2.52
CA ARG A 84 0.22 -9.56 2.00
C ARG A 84 -0.53 -9.96 0.74
N ASN A 85 -1.86 -9.90 0.78
CA ASN A 85 -2.70 -10.25 -0.37
C ASN A 85 -2.45 -9.32 -1.57
N ALA A 86 -2.36 -8.02 -1.34
CA ALA A 86 -2.09 -7.04 -2.40
C ALA A 86 -0.67 -7.16 -2.97
N PHE A 87 0.32 -7.45 -2.14
CA PHE A 87 1.72 -7.66 -2.55
C PHE A 87 1.85 -8.88 -3.46
N LEU A 88 1.27 -10.03 -3.09
CA LEU A 88 1.32 -11.24 -3.92
C LEU A 88 0.69 -11.01 -5.29
N LYS A 89 -0.50 -10.38 -5.33
CA LYS A 89 -1.14 -9.99 -6.60
C LYS A 89 -0.24 -9.09 -7.44
N ARG A 90 0.47 -8.16 -6.80
CA ARG A 90 1.40 -7.25 -7.49
C ARG A 90 2.61 -7.99 -8.06
N ILE A 91 3.20 -8.90 -7.31
CA ILE A 91 4.31 -9.75 -7.79
C ILE A 91 3.85 -10.59 -8.98
N GLU A 92 2.70 -11.24 -8.89
CA GLU A 92 2.15 -12.05 -9.99
C GLU A 92 1.93 -11.21 -11.27
N GLN A 93 1.40 -10.00 -11.14
CA GLN A 93 1.25 -9.06 -12.26
C GLN A 93 2.60 -8.65 -12.88
N LEU A 94 3.63 -8.45 -12.06
CA LEU A 94 4.97 -8.12 -12.54
C LEU A 94 5.60 -9.31 -13.27
N MET A 95 5.44 -10.52 -12.73
CA MET A 95 5.91 -11.76 -13.34
C MET A 95 5.29 -12.00 -14.72
N ARG A 96 3.97 -11.77 -14.85
CA ARG A 96 3.27 -11.86 -16.14
C ARG A 96 3.79 -10.86 -17.18
N LYS A 97 4.20 -9.67 -16.76
CA LYS A 97 4.75 -8.63 -17.65
C LYS A 97 6.19 -8.89 -18.07
N SER A 98 6.97 -9.57 -17.22
CA SER A 98 8.36 -9.92 -17.51
C SER A 98 8.52 -11.16 -18.39
N GLN A 99 7.42 -11.86 -18.73
CA GLN A 99 7.47 -13.00 -19.63
C GLN A 99 7.74 -12.49 -21.05
N PRO A 100 8.88 -12.82 -21.67
CA PRO A 100 9.17 -12.41 -23.03
C PRO A 100 8.16 -13.06 -23.96
N VAL A 101 7.63 -12.29 -24.92
CA VAL A 101 6.85 -12.80 -26.04
C VAL A 101 7.80 -13.53 -27.01
N SER A 102 8.37 -14.64 -26.56
CA SER A 102 9.05 -15.62 -27.42
C SER A 102 8.08 -16.79 -27.59
N SER A 103 7.61 -17.20 -28.77
CA SER A 103 7.94 -16.85 -30.14
C SER A 103 6.73 -17.32 -30.95
N ILE A 104 6.30 -16.55 -31.95
CA ILE A 104 5.58 -17.15 -33.08
C ILE A 104 6.66 -17.77 -33.98
N PRO A 105 6.61 -19.08 -34.26
CA PRO A 105 7.07 -19.55 -35.55
C PRO A 105 5.88 -20.00 -36.40
N SER A 106 5.86 -19.39 -37.59
CA SER A 106 5.28 -19.73 -38.90
C SER A 106 4.24 -20.84 -39.01
#